data_AF-A0A1Q3SX29-F1
#
_entry.id   AF-A0A1Q3SX29-F1
#
_cell.length_a   1.000
_cell.length_b   1.000
_cell.length_c   1.000
_cell.angle_alpha   90.00
_cell.angle_beta   90.00
_cell.angle_gamma   90.00
#
_symmetry.space_group_name_H-M   'P 1'
#
loop_
_entity.id
_entity.type
_entity.pdbx_description
1 polymer ?
#
loop_
_entity_poly.entity_id
_entity_poly.type
_entity_poly.pdbx_seq_one_letter_code
_entity_poly.pdbx_strand_id
1 'polypeptide(L)'
;MNLSQMRMFLEVVRYGSLSEAARQHQLTQPAVTRKMQRLEKELGMELFERGEGHQIKLTAQGQDFLDFAVKVLADYSQLQEHWQLVPSDVSQTHEMSSLDE
;
A
#
# COMPACT_ATOMS: atom_id res chain seq x y z
N MET A 1 4.06 -9.28 3.88
CA MET A 1 3.58 -8.25 2.94
C MET A 1 2.60 -7.34 3.67
N ASN A 2 2.57 -6.04 3.35
CA ASN A 2 1.57 -5.10 3.84
C ASN A 2 1.20 -4.05 2.77
N LEU A 3 0.15 -3.26 3.04
CA LEU A 3 -0.35 -2.24 2.11
C LEU A 3 0.69 -1.17 1.75
N SER A 4 1.61 -0.83 2.66
CA SER A 4 2.69 0.13 2.38
C SER A 4 3.70 -0.41 1.36
N GLN A 5 3.99 -1.71 1.41
CA GLN A 5 4.83 -2.37 0.41
C GLN A 5 4.14 -2.42 -0.95
N MET A 6 2.85 -2.77 -0.99
CA MET A 6 2.06 -2.81 -2.23
C MET A 6 1.97 -1.43 -2.89
N ARG A 7 1.67 -0.38 -2.12
CA ARG A 7 1.66 1.00 -2.64
C ARG A 7 3.02 1.41 -3.20
N MET A 8 4.10 1.09 -2.49
CA MET A 8 5.44 1.42 -2.98
C MET A 8 5.80 0.65 -4.26
N PHE A 9 5.39 -0.61 -4.38
CA PHE A 9 5.55 -1.39 -5.61
C PHE A 9 4.83 -0.72 -6.80
N LEU A 10 3.56 -0.34 -6.62
CA LEU A 10 2.80 0.40 -7.65
C LEU A 10 3.50 1.71 -8.06
N GLU A 11 4.05 2.46 -7.11
CA GLU A 11 4.75 3.71 -7.38
C GLU A 11 6.06 3.47 -8.15
N VAL A 12 6.81 2.42 -7.82
CA VAL A 12 8.01 2.02 -8.57
C VAL A 12 7.65 1.64 -10.01
N VAL A 13 6.56 0.90 -10.22
CA VAL A 13 6.06 0.56 -11.55
C VAL A 13 5.63 1.82 -12.31
N ARG A 14 4.87 2.70 -11.66
CA ARG A 14 4.36 3.95 -12.24
C ARG A 14 5.47 4.87 -12.75
N TYR A 15 6.55 5.03 -11.97
CA TYR A 15 7.67 5.89 -12.38
C TYR A 15 8.73 5.15 -13.20
N GLY A 16 8.68 3.82 -13.28
CA GLY A 16 9.69 3.00 -13.97
C GLY A 16 11.10 3.10 -13.37
N SER A 17 11.23 3.63 -12.15
CA SER A 17 12.52 3.89 -11.50
C SER A 17 12.39 3.91 -9.98
N LEU A 18 13.27 3.17 -9.31
CA LEU A 18 13.39 3.18 -7.84
C LEU A 18 13.80 4.55 -7.30
N SER A 19 14.68 5.26 -8.03
CA SER A 19 15.17 6.58 -7.62
C SER A 19 14.08 7.65 -7.76
N GLU A 20 13.31 7.60 -8.84
CA GLU A 20 12.19 8.52 -9.03
C GLU A 20 11.09 8.26 -7.99
N ALA A 21 10.71 7.00 -7.76
CA ALA A 21 9.75 6.64 -6.72
C ALA A 21 10.22 7.09 -5.32
N ALA A 22 11.50 6.93 -5.00
CA ALA A 22 12.06 7.42 -3.75
C ALA A 22 11.93 8.94 -3.63
N ARG A 23 12.29 9.69 -4.69
CA ARG A 23 12.19 11.17 -4.70
C ARG A 23 10.76 11.65 -4.48
N GLN A 24 9.79 11.03 -5.14
CA GLN A 24 8.37 11.44 -5.04
C GLN A 24 7.78 11.18 -3.65
N HIS A 25 8.32 10.20 -2.92
CA HIS A 25 7.88 9.85 -1.57
C HIS A 25 8.79 10.36 -0.45
N GLN A 26 9.73 11.29 -0.77
CA GLN A 26 10.75 11.80 0.16
C GLN A 26 11.52 10.70 0.92
N LEU A 27 11.80 9.58 0.22
CA LEU A 27 12.60 8.47 0.71
C LEU A 27 13.96 8.46 0.03
N THR A 28 14.90 7.72 0.61
CA THR A 28 16.16 7.40 -0.08
C THR A 28 15.95 6.20 -0.99
N GLN A 29 16.63 6.16 -2.14
CA GLN A 29 16.58 5.01 -3.05
C GLN A 29 16.91 3.68 -2.33
N PRO A 30 17.95 3.58 -1.48
CA PRO A 30 18.21 2.34 -0.73
C PRO A 30 17.05 1.90 0.17
N ALA A 31 16.25 2.84 0.71
CA ALA A 31 15.08 2.49 1.51
C ALA A 31 13.98 1.85 0.65
N VAL A 32 13.72 2.39 -0.55
CA VAL A 32 12.78 1.82 -1.51
C VAL A 32 13.27 0.46 -2.00
N THR A 33 14.53 0.34 -2.40
CA THR A 33 15.14 -0.94 -2.82
C THR A 33 14.99 -2.01 -1.74
N ARG A 34 15.35 -1.71 -0.48
CA ARG A 34 15.19 -2.67 0.63
C ARG A 34 13.73 -3.06 0.86
N LYS A 35 12.79 -2.12 0.68
CA LYS A 35 11.35 -2.40 0.80
C LYS A 35 10.88 -3.37 -0.30
N MET A 36 11.34 -3.19 -1.53
CA MET A 36 11.03 -4.07 -2.67
C MET A 36 11.66 -5.46 -2.51
N GLN A 37 12.95 -5.53 -2.15
CA GLN A 37 13.62 -6.80 -1.88
C GLN A 37 12.96 -7.59 -0.75
N ARG A 38 12.47 -6.90 0.29
CA ARG A 38 11.73 -7.54 1.38
C ARG A 38 10.39 -8.08 0.88
N LEU A 39 9.68 -7.32 0.04
CA LEU A 39 8.42 -7.76 -0.55
C LEU A 39 8.64 -9.03 -1.40
N GLU A 40 9.61 -9.03 -2.30
CA GLU A 40 9.99 -10.18 -3.12
C GLU A 40 10.36 -11.40 -2.27
N LYS A 41 11.16 -11.19 -1.20
CA LYS A 41 11.54 -12.26 -0.26
C LYS A 41 10.33 -12.84 0.47
N GLU A 42 9.40 -12.01 0.91
CA GLU A 42 8.18 -12.46 1.60
C GLU A 42 7.23 -13.22 0.66
N LEU A 43 7.22 -12.88 -0.63
CA LEU A 43 6.42 -13.56 -1.65
C LEU A 43 7.11 -14.81 -2.21
N GLY A 44 8.42 -14.95 -2.02
CA GLY A 44 9.21 -16.05 -2.59
C GLY A 44 9.36 -15.97 -4.11
N MET A 45 9.21 -14.78 -4.69
CA MET A 45 9.29 -14.54 -6.14
C MET A 45 9.93 -13.20 -6.46
N GLU A 46 10.55 -13.10 -7.63
CA GLU A 46 11.08 -11.84 -8.16
C GLU A 46 9.97 -11.09 -8.88
N LEU A 47 9.77 -9.82 -8.54
CA LEU A 47 8.77 -8.95 -9.15
C LEU A 47 9.41 -8.11 -10.26
N PHE A 48 10.70 -7.83 -10.15
CA PHE A 48 11.45 -7.03 -11.11
C PHE A 48 12.53 -7.86 -11.81
N GLU A 49 12.73 -7.61 -13.11
CA GLU A 49 13.82 -8.23 -13.86
C GLU A 49 15.19 -7.74 -13.33
N ARG A 50 16.14 -8.67 -13.21
CA ARG A 50 17.53 -8.34 -12.90
C ARG A 50 18.22 -7.83 -14.17
N GLY A 51 18.55 -6.54 -14.22
CA GLY A 51 19.18 -5.94 -15.39
C GLY A 51 20.19 -4.84 -15.05
N GLU A 52 21.20 -4.70 -15.92
CA GLU A 52 22.12 -3.57 -15.90
C GLU A 52 21.43 -2.37 -16.57
N GLY A 53 20.89 -1.46 -15.76
CA GLY A 53 20.25 -0.25 -16.25
C GLY A 53 19.30 0.36 -15.22
N HIS A 54 19.03 1.66 -15.36
CA HIS A 54 18.12 2.39 -14.49
C HIS A 54 16.63 2.08 -14.74
N GLN A 55 16.34 1.22 -15.73
CA GLN A 55 14.98 0.97 -16.18
C GLN A 55 14.39 -0.25 -15.48
N ILE A 56 13.30 -0.03 -14.76
CA ILE A 56 12.54 -1.10 -14.11
C ILE A 56 11.68 -1.82 -15.14
N LYS A 57 11.76 -3.15 -15.13
CA LYS A 57 10.87 -4.06 -15.87
C LYS A 57 10.30 -5.10 -14.92
N LEU A 58 9.05 -5.49 -15.16
CA LEU A 58 8.38 -6.52 -14.37
C LEU A 58 8.68 -7.90 -14.93
N THR A 59 8.85 -8.88 -14.04
CA THR A 59 8.77 -10.30 -14.41
C THR A 59 7.31 -10.67 -14.73
N ALA A 60 7.08 -11.89 -15.23
CA ALA A 60 5.72 -12.41 -15.36
C ALA A 60 4.98 -12.42 -14.01
N GLN A 61 5.65 -12.85 -12.94
CA GLN A 61 5.08 -12.81 -11.58
C GLN A 61 4.85 -11.38 -11.08
N GLY A 62 5.71 -10.44 -11.48
CA GLY A 62 5.56 -9.01 -11.21
C GLY A 62 4.32 -8.42 -11.86
N GLN A 63 4.03 -8.82 -13.10
CA GLN A 63 2.82 -8.41 -13.82
C GLN A 63 1.56 -9.00 -13.16
N ASP A 64 1.57 -10.29 -12.85
CA ASP A 64 0.45 -10.93 -12.14
C ASP A 64 0.21 -10.25 -10.78
N PHE A 65 1.27 -9.97 -10.04
CA PHE A 65 1.19 -9.30 -8.75
C PHE A 65 0.62 -7.88 -8.87
N LEU A 66 0.99 -7.13 -9.91
CA LEU A 66 0.45 -5.80 -10.17
C LEU A 66 -1.08 -5.84 -10.31
N ASP A 67 -1.60 -6.78 -11.10
CA ASP A 67 -3.03 -6.89 -11.36
C ASP A 67 -3.83 -7.19 -10.09
N PHE A 68 -3.29 -7.99 -9.17
CA PHE A 68 -3.89 -8.22 -7.86
C PHE A 68 -3.72 -7.03 -6.91
N ALA A 69 -2.53 -6.43 -6.87
CA ALA A 69 -2.23 -5.35 -5.94
C ALA A 69 -3.09 -4.11 -6.19
N VAL A 70 -3.37 -3.79 -7.45
CA VAL A 70 -4.29 -2.70 -7.83
C VAL A 70 -5.69 -2.95 -7.27
N LYS A 71 -6.23 -4.18 -7.42
CA LYS A 71 -7.56 -4.53 -6.92
C LYS A 71 -7.64 -4.44 -5.40
N VAL A 72 -6.69 -5.06 -4.70
CA VAL A 72 -6.64 -5.05 -3.24
C VAL A 72 -6.57 -3.63 -2.68
N LEU A 73 -5.78 -2.74 -3.28
CA LEU A 73 -5.68 -1.36 -2.83
C LEU A 73 -6.95 -0.54 -3.12
N ALA A 74 -7.64 -0.83 -4.22
CA ALA A 74 -8.93 -0.23 -4.54
C ALA A 74 -10.01 -0.68 -3.54
N ASP A 75 -10.11 -1.99 -3.29
CA ASP A 75 -11.05 -2.56 -2.31
C ASP A 75 -10.78 -2.03 -0.91
N TYR A 76 -9.49 -1.89 -0.53
CA TYR A 76 -9.12 -1.28 0.75
C TYR A 76 -9.54 0.20 0.82
N SER A 77 -9.41 0.98 -0.27
CA SER A 77 -9.91 2.36 -0.32
C SER A 77 -11.42 2.43 -0.14
N GLN A 78 -12.17 1.57 -0.84
CA GLN A 78 -13.62 1.50 -0.71
C GLN A 78 -14.06 1.11 0.70
N LEU A 79 -13.38 0.14 1.31
CA LEU A 79 -13.60 -0.23 2.71
C LEU A 79 -13.38 0.96 3.64
N GLN A 80 -12.26 1.68 3.45
CA GLN A 80 -11.97 2.87 4.22
C GLN A 80 -13.09 3.89 4.03
N GLU A 81 -13.49 4.23 2.82
CA GLU A 81 -14.56 5.19 2.51
C GLU A 81 -15.92 4.79 3.12
N HIS A 82 -16.33 3.52 3.00
CA HIS A 82 -17.61 3.05 3.52
C HIS A 82 -17.65 3.07 5.06
N TRP A 83 -16.51 2.78 5.71
CA TRP A 83 -16.37 2.77 7.17
C TRP A 83 -15.59 3.99 7.70
N GLN A 84 -15.48 5.09 6.94
CA GLN A 84 -14.95 6.35 7.45
C GLN A 84 -15.96 6.94 8.43
N LEU A 85 -15.83 6.46 9.67
CA LEU A 85 -16.10 7.14 10.94
C LEU A 85 -17.28 8.09 10.86
N VAL A 86 -18.48 7.58 11.16
CA VAL A 86 -19.37 8.36 12.03
C VAL A 86 -18.45 8.79 13.18
N PRO A 87 -18.13 10.09 13.36
CA PRO A 87 -17.65 10.52 14.65
C PRO A 87 -18.77 10.07 15.56
N SER A 88 -18.55 9.01 16.35
CA SER A 88 -19.42 8.74 17.47
C SER A 88 -19.31 10.00 18.30
N ASP A 89 -20.24 10.91 18.05
CA ASP A 89 -20.68 11.88 19.00
C ASP A 89 -21.16 11.03 20.16
N VAL A 90 -20.22 10.67 21.04
CA VAL A 90 -20.47 9.93 22.27
C VAL A 90 -21.19 10.84 23.28
N SER A 91 -21.71 11.99 22.85
CA SER A 91 -22.28 13.01 23.73
C SER A 91 -23.74 12.76 24.12
N GLN A 92 -24.44 11.72 23.64
CA GLN A 92 -25.86 11.55 23.98
C GLN A 92 -26.29 10.10 24.24
N THR A 93 -25.66 9.40 25.19
CA THR A 93 -26.29 8.20 25.80
C THR A 93 -25.97 8.05 27.30
N HIS A 94 -26.39 9.02 28.12
CA HIS A 94 -26.70 8.92 29.57
C HIS A 94 -27.00 10.37 30.03
N GLU A 95 -28.14 10.77 30.59
CA GLU A 95 -29.11 10.10 31.46
C GLU A 95 -30.51 10.69 31.21
N MET A 96 -31.40 9.89 30.62
CA MET A 96 -32.85 10.08 30.72
C MET A 96 -33.44 8.76 31.19
N SER A 97 -33.12 8.37 32.43
CA SER A 97 -33.82 7.30 33.16
C SER A 97 -33.42 7.30 34.63
N SER A 98 -34.09 8.12 35.43
CA SER A 98 -34.50 7.73 36.78
C SER A 98 -35.67 8.62 37.19
N LEU A 99 -36.86 8.17 36.78
CA LEU A 99 -38.06 8.26 37.60
C LEU A 99 -37.75 7.51 38.90
N ASP A 100 -37.56 8.22 39.99
CA ASP A 100 -37.91 7.72 41.32
C ASP A 100 -38.26 8.92 42.22
N GLU A 101 -39.45 8.81 42.81
CA GLU A 101 -40.16 9.63 43.81
C GLU A 101 -40.95 10.87 43.36
#